data_AF-A0A259I8E3-F1
#
_entry.id   AF-A0A259I8E3-F1
#
_cell.length_a   1.000
_cell.length_b   1.000
_cell.length_c   1.000
_cell.angle_alpha   90.00
_cell.angle_beta   90.00
_cell.angle_gamma   90.00
#
_symmetry.space_group_name_H-M   'P 1'
#
loop_
_entity.id
_entity.type
_entity.pdbx_description
1 polymer ?
#
loop_
_entity_poly.entity_id
_entity_poly.type
_entity_poly.pdbx_seq_one_letter_code
_entity_poly.pdbx_strand_id
1 'polypeptide(L)'
;MTPSLKPQHFTWLIFFCFLLFPFKRSVELPLLIMTIGGGVLLYKYGRAFFQEPAVRLFTLLFACIWLPMLLSVTDSYDVKKSGGTVLVFIRFYLAGLLIIWAMSKPDQLSLLFKLLAWLTAFWVVDALFQAAVGQDFFGYTNASSRLNGIFGEEGLKLGNALPVLAPFLLLALRAKP
;
A
#
# COMPACT_ATOMS: atom_id res chain seq x y z
N MET A 1 -26.29 -16.60 7.65
CA MET A 1 -26.08 -16.49 6.20
C MET A 1 -25.53 -15.11 5.90
N THR A 2 -24.24 -15.02 5.59
CA THR A 2 -23.53 -13.78 5.26
C THR A 2 -22.95 -13.93 3.86
N PRO A 3 -23.12 -12.95 2.95
CA PRO A 3 -22.79 -13.11 1.55
C PRO A 3 -21.33 -13.51 1.35
N SER A 4 -21.15 -14.50 0.49
CA SER A 4 -19.95 -15.29 0.20
C SER A 4 -18.89 -14.53 -0.60
N LEU A 5 -18.41 -13.40 -0.07
CA LEU A 5 -17.20 -12.80 -0.62
C LEU A 5 -16.03 -13.76 -0.43
N LYS A 6 -15.56 -14.34 -1.54
CA LYS A 6 -14.38 -15.20 -1.52
C LYS A 6 -13.21 -14.41 -0.93
N PRO A 7 -12.40 -15.03 -0.04
CA PRO A 7 -11.24 -14.37 0.58
C PRO A 7 -10.30 -13.73 -0.45
N GLN A 8 -10.18 -14.36 -1.62
CA GLN A 8 -9.38 -13.89 -2.74
C GLN A 8 -9.72 -12.46 -3.21
N HIS A 9 -10.98 -12.01 -3.09
CA HIS A 9 -11.37 -10.65 -3.47
C HIS A 9 -10.66 -9.59 -2.64
N PHE A 10 -10.44 -9.84 -1.34
CA PHE A 10 -9.69 -8.91 -0.49
C PHE A 10 -8.22 -8.87 -0.87
N THR A 11 -7.62 -10.01 -1.23
CA THR A 11 -6.25 -10.03 -1.74
C THR A 11 -6.09 -9.21 -3.02
N TRP A 12 -7.04 -9.37 -3.97
CA TRP A 12 -7.06 -8.56 -5.19
C TRP A 12 -7.24 -7.08 -4.89
N LEU A 13 -8.12 -6.72 -3.95
CA LEU A 13 -8.33 -5.33 -3.54
C LEU A 13 -7.03 -4.69 -3.01
N ILE A 14 -6.30 -5.40 -2.15
CA ILE A 14 -5.02 -4.93 -1.61
C ILE A 14 -3.99 -4.81 -2.74
N PHE A 15 -3.91 -5.83 -3.61
CA PHE A 15 -3.00 -5.82 -4.76
C PHE A 15 -3.28 -4.63 -5.70
N PHE A 16 -4.55 -4.27 -5.91
CA PHE A 16 -4.92 -3.12 -6.74
C PHE A 16 -4.36 -1.79 -6.23
N CYS A 17 -4.14 -1.62 -4.92
CA CYS A 17 -3.46 -0.41 -4.41
C CYS A 17 -2.05 -0.26 -4.99
N PHE A 18 -1.33 -1.37 -5.14
CA PHE A 18 0.03 -1.38 -5.69
C PHE A 18 0.00 -1.33 -7.22
N LEU A 19 -0.90 -2.08 -7.86
CA LEU A 19 -1.04 -2.07 -9.31
C LEU A 19 -1.42 -0.67 -9.84
N LEU A 20 -2.29 0.05 -9.12
CA LEU A 20 -2.75 1.39 -9.50
C LEU A 20 -1.81 2.52 -9.06
N PHE A 21 -0.73 2.20 -8.34
CA PHE A 21 0.27 3.16 -7.89
C PHE A 21 0.83 4.07 -8.99
N PRO A 22 1.07 3.62 -10.23
CA PRO A 22 1.52 4.49 -11.31
C PRO A 22 0.51 5.60 -11.65
N PHE A 23 -0.79 5.36 -11.44
CA PHE A 23 -1.89 6.17 -11.98
C PHE A 23 -2.41 7.21 -10.98
N LYS A 24 -1.60 8.22 -10.65
CA LYS A 24 -1.99 9.41 -9.84
C LYS A 24 -2.89 9.07 -8.63
N ARG A 25 -4.15 9.53 -8.64
CA ARG A 25 -5.13 9.35 -7.55
C ARG A 25 -5.89 8.03 -7.58
N SER A 26 -5.65 7.16 -8.56
CA SER A 26 -6.41 5.90 -8.70
C SER A 26 -6.29 4.97 -7.49
N VAL A 27 -5.18 5.06 -6.74
CA VAL A 27 -4.97 4.31 -5.48
C VAL A 27 -5.98 4.70 -4.39
N GLU A 28 -6.56 5.90 -4.46
CA GLU A 28 -7.54 6.35 -3.46
C GLU A 28 -8.81 5.49 -3.48
N LEU A 29 -9.21 4.94 -4.63
CA LEU A 29 -10.42 4.11 -4.73
C LEU A 29 -10.33 2.80 -3.93
N PRO A 30 -9.37 1.89 -4.20
CA PRO A 30 -9.26 0.66 -3.41
C PRO A 30 -8.97 0.97 -1.94
N LEU A 31 -8.22 2.04 -1.66
CA LEU A 31 -7.99 2.47 -0.29
C LEU A 31 -9.27 2.89 0.43
N LEU A 32 -10.13 3.69 -0.19
CA LEU A 32 -11.42 4.10 0.39
C LEU A 32 -12.32 2.90 0.67
N ILE A 33 -12.36 1.92 -0.24
CA ILE A 33 -13.10 0.67 -0.04
C ILE A 33 -12.55 -0.06 1.20
N MET A 34 -11.22 -0.16 1.34
CA MET A 34 -10.61 -0.79 2.52
C MET A 34 -10.86 -0.01 3.81
N THR A 35 -10.84 1.32 3.77
CA THR A 35 -11.15 2.17 4.92
C THR A 35 -12.58 1.94 5.40
N ILE A 36 -13.56 1.93 4.48
CA ILE A 36 -14.97 1.67 4.82
C ILE A 36 -15.09 0.26 5.41
N GLY A 37 -14.49 -0.74 4.76
CA GLY A 37 -14.52 -2.12 5.24
C GLY A 37 -13.90 -2.27 6.63
N GLY A 38 -12.75 -1.63 6.88
CA GLY A 38 -12.11 -1.61 8.19
C GLY A 38 -12.95 -0.93 9.28
N GLY A 39 -13.63 0.17 8.94
CA GLY A 39 -14.59 0.83 9.81
C GLY A 39 -15.78 -0.08 10.17
N VAL A 40 -16.32 -0.80 9.18
CA VAL A 40 -17.40 -1.78 9.40
C VAL A 40 -16.93 -2.92 10.31
N LEU A 41 -15.72 -3.44 10.10
CA LEU A 41 -15.13 -4.48 10.95
C LEU A 41 -14.94 -3.99 12.39
N LEU A 42 -14.41 -2.77 12.55
CA LEU A 42 -14.23 -2.14 13.85
C LEU A 42 -15.56 -1.96 14.58
N TYR A 43 -16.60 -1.52 13.89
CA TYR A 43 -17.95 -1.39 14.47
C TYR A 43 -18.54 -2.75 14.84
N LYS A 44 -18.39 -3.77 13.98
CA LYS A 44 -18.97 -5.10 14.17
C LYS A 44 -18.32 -5.90 15.30
N TYR A 45 -16.99 -5.91 15.36
CA TYR A 45 -16.23 -6.73 16.31
C TYR A 45 -15.79 -5.96 17.56
N GLY A 46 -15.74 -4.62 17.49
CA GLY A 46 -15.51 -3.75 18.63
C GLY A 46 -14.29 -4.15 19.47
N ARG A 47 -14.50 -4.32 20.78
CA ARG A 47 -13.43 -4.68 21.73
C ARG A 47 -12.77 -6.03 21.45
N ALA A 48 -13.50 -7.00 20.90
CA ALA A 48 -12.94 -8.31 20.58
C ALA A 48 -11.83 -8.20 19.51
N PHE A 49 -11.99 -7.25 18.58
CA PHE A 49 -10.98 -7.02 17.54
C PHE A 49 -9.65 -6.52 18.11
N PHE A 50 -9.70 -5.70 19.17
CA PHE A 50 -8.51 -5.25 19.89
C PHE A 50 -7.94 -6.32 20.84
N GLN A 51 -8.50 -7.52 20.92
CA GLN A 51 -7.87 -8.63 21.65
C GLN A 51 -6.86 -9.38 20.77
N GLU A 52 -7.01 -9.30 19.45
CA GLU A 52 -6.09 -9.89 18.50
C GLU A 52 -4.69 -9.24 18.62
N PRO A 53 -3.62 -10.03 18.84
CA PRO A 53 -2.27 -9.50 19.02
C PRO A 53 -1.79 -8.64 17.85
N ALA A 54 -2.14 -9.03 16.62
CA ALA A 54 -1.76 -8.28 15.41
C ALA A 54 -2.43 -6.89 15.37
N VAL A 55 -3.72 -6.82 15.73
CA VAL A 55 -4.45 -5.54 15.81
C VAL A 55 -3.88 -4.68 16.92
N ARG A 56 -3.60 -5.23 18.10
CA ARG A 56 -2.99 -4.48 19.21
C ARG A 56 -1.66 -3.85 18.83
N LEU A 57 -0.76 -4.64 18.25
CA LEU A 57 0.55 -4.15 17.83
C LEU A 57 0.40 -3.05 16.76
N PHE A 58 -0.48 -3.26 15.78
CA PHE A 58 -0.73 -2.27 14.74
C PHE A 58 -1.33 -0.96 15.30
N THR A 59 -2.30 -1.05 16.21
CA THR A 59 -2.88 0.12 16.89
C THR A 59 -1.83 0.84 17.74
N LEU A 60 -0.95 0.12 18.43
CA LEU A 60 0.14 0.72 19.21
C LEU A 60 1.10 1.50 18.30
N LEU A 61 1.58 0.88 17.22
CA LEU A 61 2.47 1.54 16.26
C LEU A 61 1.79 2.76 15.61
N PHE A 62 0.52 2.63 15.26
CA PHE A 62 -0.28 3.76 14.79
C PHE A 62 -0.33 4.89 15.82
N ALA A 63 -0.63 4.59 17.09
CA ALA A 63 -0.70 5.60 18.14
C ALA A 63 0.65 6.29 18.37
N CYS A 64 1.76 5.55 18.32
CA CYS A 64 3.12 6.10 18.43
C CYS A 64 3.46 7.11 17.33
N ILE A 65 2.82 7.02 16.15
CA ILE A 65 3.03 7.98 15.04
C ILE A 65 1.97 9.08 15.07
N TRP A 66 0.71 8.70 15.30
CA TRP A 66 -0.44 9.59 15.17
C TRP A 66 -0.57 10.57 16.34
N LEU A 67 -0.26 10.15 17.58
CA LEU A 67 -0.34 11.04 18.74
C LEU A 67 0.68 12.19 18.66
N PRO A 68 1.97 11.97 18.37
CA PRO A 68 2.91 13.07 18.15
C PRO A 68 2.47 13.98 16.99
N MET A 69 1.98 13.40 15.90
CA MET A 69 1.48 14.17 14.76
C MET A 69 0.32 15.09 15.15
N LEU A 70 -0.64 14.60 15.93
CA LEU A 70 -1.78 15.37 16.42
C LEU A 70 -1.33 16.55 17.28
N LEU A 71 -0.40 16.30 18.21
CA LEU A 71 0.17 17.34 19.07
C LEU A 71 0.96 18.38 18.27
N SER A 72 1.65 17.96 17.19
CA SER A 72 2.41 18.86 16.33
C SER A 72 1.53 19.73 15.41
N VAL A 73 0.24 19.43 15.23
CA VAL A 73 -0.62 20.25 14.35
C VAL A 73 -0.75 21.68 14.87
N THR A 74 -0.83 21.87 16.19
CA THR A 74 -1.03 23.21 16.78
C THR A 74 0.16 24.13 16.59
N ASP A 75 1.36 23.57 16.41
CA ASP A 75 2.61 24.31 16.20
C ASP A 75 3.06 24.32 14.73
N SER A 76 2.18 23.87 13.81
CA SER A 76 2.53 23.77 12.40
C SER A 76 2.33 25.09 11.66
N TYR A 77 3.27 25.40 10.76
CA TYR A 77 3.22 26.60 9.89
C TYR A 77 1.95 26.65 9.03
N ASP A 78 1.49 25.50 8.53
CA ASP A 78 0.22 25.35 7.81
C ASP A 78 -0.67 24.31 8.51
N VAL A 79 -1.49 24.82 9.43
CA VAL A 79 -2.41 24.00 10.23
C VAL A 79 -3.42 23.24 9.36
N LYS A 80 -3.86 23.82 8.24
CA LYS A 80 -4.83 23.16 7.34
C LYS A 80 -4.21 21.94 6.69
N LYS A 81 -2.99 22.08 6.16
CA LYS A 81 -2.27 20.97 5.53
C LYS A 81 -1.88 19.89 6.54
N SER A 82 -1.43 20.29 7.73
CA SER A 82 -1.05 19.36 8.80
C SER A 82 -2.26 18.61 9.37
N GLY A 83 -3.38 19.30 9.59
CA GLY A 83 -4.64 18.68 9.98
C GLY A 83 -5.17 17.69 8.93
N GLY A 84 -5.02 18.01 7.64
CA GLY A 84 -5.31 17.08 6.55
C GLY A 84 -4.51 15.78 6.66
N THR A 85 -3.23 15.87 7.02
CA THR A 85 -2.37 14.69 7.22
C THR A 85 -2.84 13.81 8.37
N VAL A 86 -3.24 14.40 9.50
CA VAL A 86 -3.79 13.67 10.66
C VAL A 86 -5.02 12.84 10.27
N LEU A 87 -5.92 13.41 9.45
CA LEU A 87 -7.11 12.70 8.97
C LEU A 87 -6.76 11.58 7.99
N VAL A 88 -5.77 11.80 7.11
CA VAL A 88 -5.29 10.78 6.18
C VAL A 88 -4.74 9.57 6.93
N PHE A 89 -4.07 9.76 8.07
CA PHE A 89 -3.57 8.65 8.88
C PHE A 89 -4.68 7.82 9.52
N ILE A 90 -5.80 8.42 9.91
CA ILE A 90 -6.99 7.67 10.36
C ILE A 90 -7.53 6.77 9.24
N ARG A 91 -7.55 7.29 8.01
CA ARG A 91 -7.96 6.51 6.82
C ARG A 91 -7.05 5.30 6.62
N PHE A 92 -5.74 5.47 6.74
CA PHE A 92 -4.77 4.38 6.64
C PHE A 92 -4.89 3.37 7.78
N TYR A 93 -5.17 3.83 9.00
CA TYR A 93 -5.41 2.94 10.13
C TYR A 93 -6.59 2.00 9.87
N LEU A 94 -7.74 2.54 9.45
CA LEU A 94 -8.91 1.73 9.13
C LEU A 94 -8.64 0.75 7.98
N ALA A 95 -7.96 1.18 6.92
CA ALA A 95 -7.57 0.27 5.85
C ALA A 95 -6.65 -0.86 6.36
N GLY A 96 -5.71 -0.55 7.24
CA GLY A 96 -4.82 -1.53 7.87
C GLY A 96 -5.57 -2.58 8.70
N LEU A 97 -6.63 -2.19 9.41
CA LEU A 97 -7.49 -3.14 10.13
C LEU A 97 -8.11 -4.19 9.21
N LEU A 98 -8.59 -3.76 8.04
CA LEU A 98 -9.11 -4.69 7.03
C LEU A 98 -8.02 -5.59 6.47
N ILE A 99 -6.81 -5.05 6.23
CA ILE A 99 -5.68 -5.85 5.74
C ILE A 99 -5.32 -6.94 6.74
N ILE A 100 -5.21 -6.62 8.03
CA ILE A 100 -4.91 -7.61 9.09
C ILE A 100 -5.96 -8.70 9.09
N TRP A 101 -7.24 -8.33 9.06
CA TRP A 101 -8.35 -9.29 9.04
C TRP A 101 -8.38 -10.15 7.77
N ALA A 102 -8.11 -9.56 6.61
CA ALA A 102 -8.09 -10.27 5.34
C ALA A 102 -6.91 -11.25 5.25
N MET A 103 -5.73 -10.84 5.74
CA MET A 103 -4.49 -11.60 5.64
C MET A 103 -4.30 -12.64 6.77
N SER A 104 -5.33 -12.93 7.56
CA SER A 104 -5.24 -13.95 8.62
C SER A 104 -5.01 -15.38 8.11
N LYS A 105 -5.22 -15.65 6.82
CA LYS A 105 -4.99 -16.98 6.22
C LYS A 105 -3.67 -17.02 5.45
N PRO A 106 -2.83 -18.06 5.65
CA PRO A 106 -1.53 -18.16 5.01
C PRO A 106 -1.63 -18.20 3.47
N ASP A 107 -2.67 -18.83 2.93
CA ASP A 107 -2.89 -18.91 1.48
C ASP A 107 -3.04 -17.53 0.84
N GLN A 108 -3.77 -16.61 1.48
CA GLN A 108 -4.00 -15.26 0.97
C GLN A 108 -2.72 -14.42 1.02
N LEU A 109 -1.97 -14.55 2.12
CA LEU A 109 -0.68 -13.90 2.25
C LEU A 109 0.28 -14.39 1.15
N SER A 110 0.35 -15.71 0.92
CA SER A 110 1.20 -16.30 -0.12
C SER A 110 0.82 -15.81 -1.53
N LEU A 111 -0.48 -15.67 -1.81
CA LEU A 111 -0.97 -15.13 -3.07
C LEU A 111 -0.54 -13.66 -3.23
N LEU A 112 -0.74 -12.83 -2.21
CA LEU A 112 -0.35 -11.42 -2.24
C LEU A 112 1.15 -11.27 -2.45
N PHE A 113 1.97 -12.05 -1.74
CA PHE A 113 3.42 -12.06 -1.89
C PHE A 113 3.84 -12.40 -3.32
N LYS A 114 3.25 -13.42 -3.94
CA LYS A 114 3.53 -13.79 -5.34
C LYS A 114 3.15 -12.68 -6.31
N LEU A 115 1.97 -12.07 -6.12
CA LEU A 115 1.50 -10.97 -6.96
C LEU A 115 2.42 -9.75 -6.85
N LEU A 116 2.80 -9.35 -5.63
CA LEU A 116 3.72 -8.24 -5.41
C LEU A 116 5.10 -8.53 -5.99
N ALA A 117 5.65 -9.73 -5.79
CA ALA A 117 6.92 -10.11 -6.38
C ALA A 117 6.91 -10.02 -7.92
N TRP A 118 5.84 -10.50 -8.55
CA TRP A 118 5.69 -10.45 -10.00
C TRP A 118 5.56 -9.01 -10.51
N LEU A 119 4.78 -8.17 -9.81
CA LEU A 119 4.64 -6.75 -10.11
C LEU A 119 5.98 -6.01 -10.00
N THR A 120 6.75 -6.26 -8.94
CA THR A 120 8.09 -5.69 -8.76
C THR A 120 9.03 -6.14 -9.86
N ALA A 121 9.04 -7.43 -10.21
CA ALA A 121 9.88 -7.94 -11.29
C ALA A 121 9.54 -7.26 -12.61
N PHE A 122 8.24 -7.10 -12.91
CA PHE A 122 7.78 -6.39 -14.10
C PHE A 122 8.27 -4.93 -14.11
N TRP A 123 8.11 -4.18 -13.01
CA TRP A 123 8.59 -2.80 -12.91
C TRP A 123 10.11 -2.67 -13.01
N VAL A 124 10.88 -3.62 -12.48
CA VAL A 124 12.34 -3.65 -12.62
C VAL A 124 12.73 -3.89 -14.07
N VAL A 125 12.12 -4.87 -14.74
CA VAL A 125 12.41 -5.19 -16.14
C VAL A 125 12.11 -4.00 -17.04
N ASP A 126 10.96 -3.35 -16.83
CA ASP A 126 10.60 -2.17 -17.59
C ASP A 126 11.59 -1.01 -17.32
N ALA A 127 11.95 -0.73 -16.06
CA ALA A 127 12.92 0.32 -15.75
C ALA A 127 14.31 0.05 -16.37
N LEU A 128 14.75 -1.21 -16.43
CA LEU A 128 15.98 -1.61 -17.11
C LEU A 128 15.87 -1.43 -18.63
N PHE A 129 14.71 -1.78 -19.21
CA PHE A 129 14.44 -1.53 -20.63
C PHE A 129 14.47 -0.02 -20.94
N GLN A 130 13.84 0.79 -20.10
CA GLN A 130 13.87 2.24 -20.18
C GLN A 130 15.28 2.82 -20.05
N ALA A 131 16.14 2.21 -19.21
CA ALA A 131 17.54 2.59 -19.09
C ALA A 131 18.35 2.30 -20.38
N ALA A 132 18.05 1.18 -21.05
CA ALA A 132 18.77 0.74 -22.24
C ALA A 132 18.30 1.43 -23.53
N VAL A 133 16.99 1.63 -23.68
CA VAL A 133 16.35 2.13 -24.92
C VAL A 133 16.01 3.63 -24.83
N GLY A 134 15.95 4.19 -23.62
CA GLY A 134 15.57 5.59 -23.37
C GLY A 134 14.06 5.81 -23.23
N GLN A 135 13.24 4.80 -23.46
CA GLN A 135 11.78 4.81 -23.28
C GLN A 135 11.29 3.52 -22.60
N ASP A 136 10.23 3.61 -21.81
CA ASP A 136 9.57 2.44 -21.20
C ASP A 136 8.70 1.65 -22.19
N PHE A 137 8.08 0.55 -21.75
CA PHE A 137 7.18 -0.24 -22.61
C PHE A 137 5.92 0.51 -23.07
N PHE A 138 5.59 1.62 -22.43
CA PHE A 138 4.42 2.46 -22.74
C PHE A 138 4.80 3.72 -23.56
N GLY A 139 6.07 3.89 -23.93
CA GLY A 139 6.57 4.99 -24.76
C GLY A 139 6.93 6.27 -23.99
N TYR A 140 6.98 6.27 -22.65
CA TYR A 140 7.44 7.45 -21.92
C TYR A 140 8.97 7.52 -21.88
N THR A 141 9.50 8.70 -22.20
CA THR A 141 10.93 8.97 -22.27
C THR A 141 11.50 9.41 -20.92
N ASN A 142 12.80 9.17 -20.74
CA ASN A 142 13.51 9.70 -19.58
C ASN A 142 13.69 11.22 -19.69
N ALA A 143 13.41 11.94 -18.60
CA ALA A 143 13.92 13.29 -18.43
C ALA A 143 15.46 13.21 -18.35
N SER A 144 16.14 14.08 -19.10
CA SER A 144 17.49 13.99 -19.67
C SER A 144 18.69 13.78 -18.73
N SER A 145 18.51 13.34 -17.49
CA SER A 145 19.60 12.95 -16.57
C SER A 145 19.19 12.00 -15.44
N ARG A 146 17.97 11.42 -15.43
CA ARG A 146 17.48 10.59 -14.31
C ARG A 146 16.62 9.41 -14.78
N LEU A 147 16.78 8.26 -14.12
CA LEU A 147 15.85 7.14 -14.21
C LEU A 147 14.61 7.42 -13.34
N ASN A 148 13.48 7.73 -13.96
CA ASN A 148 12.25 8.15 -13.27
C ASN A 148 11.11 7.11 -13.28
N GLY A 149 11.30 5.92 -13.88
CA GLY A 149 10.20 5.07 -14.33
C GLY A 149 9.30 4.38 -13.29
N ILE A 150 8.03 4.80 -13.19
CA ILE A 150 6.82 3.98 -12.93
C ILE A 150 5.66 4.89 -13.37
N PHE A 151 5.10 4.64 -14.55
CA PHE A 151 5.26 5.53 -15.72
C PHE A 151 4.58 6.95 -15.71
N GLY A 152 5.00 7.82 -16.65
CA GLY A 152 5.24 9.30 -16.59
C GLY A 152 4.17 10.29 -16.08
N GLU A 153 4.42 11.59 -15.82
CA GLU A 153 5.33 12.56 -16.48
C GLU A 153 6.08 13.42 -15.41
N GLU A 154 7.42 13.30 -15.26
CA GLU A 154 8.29 14.01 -14.26
C GLU A 154 8.36 13.49 -12.80
N GLY A 155 7.72 12.37 -12.43
CA GLY A 155 7.73 11.88 -11.04
C GLY A 155 8.85 10.89 -10.67
N LEU A 156 9.48 11.04 -9.49
CA LEU A 156 10.42 10.07 -8.89
C LEU A 156 9.70 8.89 -8.20
N LYS A 157 8.80 8.21 -8.91
CA LYS A 157 7.96 7.16 -8.31
C LYS A 157 8.72 5.84 -8.10
N LEU A 158 9.62 5.48 -9.02
CA LEU A 158 10.46 4.28 -8.90
C LEU A 158 11.23 4.26 -7.58
N GLY A 159 11.89 5.37 -7.25
CA GLY A 159 12.73 5.50 -6.06
C GLY A 159 11.97 5.32 -4.75
N ASN A 160 10.66 5.60 -4.74
CA ASN A 160 9.81 5.41 -3.55
C ASN A 160 9.18 4.02 -3.52
N ALA A 161 8.78 3.47 -4.67
CA ALA A 161 8.10 2.19 -4.74
C ALA A 161 9.05 1.00 -4.55
N LEU A 162 10.25 1.07 -5.16
CA LEU A 162 11.18 -0.06 -5.18
C LEU A 162 11.67 -0.47 -3.78
N PRO A 163 12.06 0.45 -2.87
CA PRO A 163 12.48 0.06 -1.53
C PRO A 163 11.39 -0.66 -0.73
N VAL A 164 10.13 -0.30 -0.97
CA VAL A 164 8.98 -0.92 -0.30
C VAL A 164 8.69 -2.30 -0.89
N LEU A 165 8.85 -2.48 -2.21
CA LEU A 165 8.41 -3.68 -2.91
C LEU A 165 9.52 -4.70 -3.24
N ALA A 166 10.79 -4.29 -3.25
CA ALA A 166 11.94 -5.15 -3.50
C ALA A 166 12.04 -6.33 -2.52
N PRO A 167 11.74 -6.19 -1.20
CA PRO A 167 11.79 -7.32 -0.29
C PRO A 167 10.92 -8.51 -0.73
N PHE A 168 9.73 -8.27 -1.31
CA PHE A 168 8.85 -9.33 -1.77
C PHE A 168 9.46 -10.12 -2.93
N LEU A 169 10.12 -9.43 -3.87
CA LEU A 169 10.83 -10.07 -4.98
C LEU A 169 12.03 -10.89 -4.47
N LEU A 170 12.85 -10.31 -3.60
CA LEU A 170 14.03 -10.99 -3.05
C LEU A 170 13.64 -12.25 -2.26
N LEU A 171 12.57 -12.18 -1.46
CA LEU A 171 12.05 -13.33 -0.73
C LEU A 171 11.48 -14.41 -1.66
N ALA A 172 10.80 -14.02 -2.74
CA ALA A 172 10.28 -14.97 -3.73
C ALA A 172 11.42 -15.68 -4.48
N LEU A 173 12.50 -14.97 -4.82
CA LEU A 173 13.69 -15.57 -5.44
C LEU A 173 14.44 -16.51 -4.49
N ARG A 174 14.51 -16.17 -3.19
CA ARG A 174 15.12 -17.05 -2.16
C ARG A 174 14.32 -18.33 -1.93
N ALA A 175 12.99 -18.26 -2.03
CA ALA A 175 12.10 -19.40 -1.77
C ALA A 175 12.12 -20.46 -2.89
N LYS A 176 12.81 -20.19 -4.01
CA LYS A 176 12.99 -21.14 -5.10
C LYS A 176 14.26 -21.97 -4.83
N PRO A 177 14.19 -23.30 -4.72
CA PRO A 177 15.37 -24.16 -4.62
C PRO A 177 16.21 -24.13 -5.90
#